data_AF-A0A837NG69-F1
#
_entry.id   AF-A0A837NG69-F1
#
_cell.length_a   1.000
_cell.length_b   1.000
_cell.length_c   1.000
_cell.angle_alpha   90.00
_cell.angle_beta   90.00
_cell.angle_gamma   90.00
#
_symmetry.space_group_name_H-M   'P 1'
#
loop_
_entity.id
_entity.type
_entity.pdbx_description
1 polymer ?
#
loop_
_entity_poly.entity_id
_entity_poly.type
_entity_poly.pdbx_seq_one_letter_code
_entity_poly.pdbx_strand_id
1 'polypeptide(L)'
;MSVQRGFTLIELVIVIVLLAIVAGFSFQFVGIGAQMFSTGSERLQTIEKSRFAIERLTREIRGAVPNSVRVSGDCIEFVPIVVAGTYYNAPIQSDSGNEMTLVTFADSPDDINGNERVFIYATRPNFIYGDSGRNADIQSYEKANKIEFELTFNEEIRFAKESPLKRAYIGSTPVSFCLSAGTLFRVSDYGWSQAQTEWTNGDLIATGVSSDEPFDVTANNQQSNNIVTIQLQFGENAEEQVFYYREVHIPNAP
;
A
#
# COMPACT_ATOMS: atom_id res chain seq x y z
N MET A 1 -23.68 59.48 58.78
CA MET A 1 -24.03 59.53 57.35
C MET A 1 -22.73 59.54 56.56
N SER A 2 -22.34 58.42 55.94
CA SER A 2 -21.16 58.38 55.08
C SER A 2 -21.50 59.07 53.75
N VAL A 3 -20.74 60.10 53.39
CA VAL A 3 -20.83 60.73 52.07
C VAL A 3 -20.32 59.73 51.03
N GLN A 4 -21.21 59.20 50.19
CA GLN A 4 -20.80 58.45 49.00
C GLN A 4 -20.07 59.42 48.06
N ARG A 5 -18.76 59.21 47.87
CA ARG A 5 -17.98 59.94 46.86
C ARG A 5 -18.36 59.39 45.48
N GLY A 6 -18.83 60.26 44.58
CA GLY A 6 -19.10 59.92 43.18
C GLY A 6 -17.82 59.90 42.34
N PHE A 7 -17.86 59.19 41.21
CA PHE A 7 -16.77 59.14 40.22
C PHE A 7 -16.65 60.45 39.44
N THR A 8 -15.42 60.84 39.09
CA THR A 8 -15.17 62.00 38.22
C THR A 8 -15.22 61.61 36.74
N LEU A 9 -15.56 62.56 35.86
CA LEU A 9 -15.61 62.30 34.41
C LEU A 9 -14.24 61.85 33.87
N ILE A 10 -13.15 62.43 34.38
CA ILE A 10 -11.79 62.04 33.97
C ILE A 10 -11.43 60.62 34.38
N GLU A 11 -11.92 60.16 35.53
CA GLU A 11 -11.71 58.79 36.01
C GLU A 11 -12.45 57.78 35.12
N LEU A 12 -13.69 58.10 34.70
CA LEU A 12 -14.43 57.27 33.74
C LEU A 12 -13.73 57.19 32.38
N VAL A 13 -13.22 58.30 31.86
CA VAL A 13 -12.50 58.34 30.57
C VAL A 13 -11.23 57.50 30.62
N ILE A 14 -10.43 57.63 31.68
CA ILE A 14 -9.19 56.83 31.85
C ILE A 14 -9.53 55.34 31.90
N VAL A 15 -10.58 54.94 32.63
CA VAL A 15 -11.01 53.54 32.70
C VAL A 15 -11.41 53.00 31.33
N ILE A 16 -12.20 53.74 30.54
CA ILE A 16 -12.61 53.29 29.20
C ILE A 16 -11.40 53.13 28.28
N VAL A 17 -10.44 54.07 28.31
CA VAL A 17 -9.21 53.99 27.50
C VAL A 17 -8.36 52.79 27.89
N LEU A 18 -8.15 52.57 29.19
CA LEU A 18 -7.39 51.42 29.68
C LEU A 18 -8.08 50.09 29.31
N LEU A 19 -9.40 50.01 29.45
CA LEU A 19 -10.16 48.83 29.05
C LEU A 19 -10.05 48.57 27.55
N ALA A 20 -10.08 49.61 26.70
CA ALA A 20 -9.93 49.46 25.25
C ALA A 20 -8.55 48.89 24.87
N ILE A 21 -7.48 49.38 25.51
CA ILE A 21 -6.11 48.89 25.28
C ILE A 21 -5.99 47.42 25.70
N VAL A 22 -6.43 47.07 26.91
CA VAL A 22 -6.35 45.71 27.44
C VAL A 22 -7.21 44.74 26.63
N ALA A 23 -8.42 45.16 26.24
CA ALA A 23 -9.29 44.37 25.40
C ALA A 23 -8.65 44.10 24.03
N GLY A 24 -8.06 45.12 23.39
CA GLY A 24 -7.35 44.98 22.13
C GLY A 24 -6.25 43.91 22.18
N PHE A 25 -5.37 43.99 23.18
CA PHE A 25 -4.31 42.99 23.36
C PHE A 25 -4.87 41.59 23.65
N SER A 26 -5.88 41.49 24.50
CA SER A 26 -6.49 40.20 24.87
C SER A 26 -7.12 39.51 23.67
N PHE A 27 -7.87 40.24 22.84
CA PHE A 27 -8.48 39.68 21.64
C PHE A 27 -7.45 39.26 20.59
N GLN A 28 -6.40 40.06 20.38
CA GLN A 28 -5.33 39.70 19.46
C GLN A 28 -4.59 38.44 19.91
N PHE A 29 -4.28 38.33 21.21
CA PHE A 29 -3.61 37.16 21.77
C PHE A 29 -4.45 35.88 21.58
N VAL A 30 -5.76 35.95 21.84
CA VAL A 30 -6.68 34.82 21.61
C VAL A 30 -6.73 34.45 20.13
N GLY A 31 -6.79 35.42 19.23
CA GLY A 31 -6.79 35.18 17.78
C GLY A 31 -5.53 34.46 17.30
N ILE A 32 -4.35 34.89 17.76
CA ILE A 32 -3.09 34.22 17.46
C ILE A 32 -3.08 32.79 18.01
N GLY A 33 -3.55 32.59 19.24
CA GLY A 33 -3.67 31.26 19.85
C GLY A 33 -4.56 30.32 19.05
N ALA A 34 -5.73 30.79 18.61
CA ALA A 34 -6.66 30.01 17.80
C ALA A 34 -6.06 29.65 16.43
N GLN A 35 -5.38 30.61 15.77
CA GLN A 35 -4.74 30.37 14.48
C GLN A 35 -3.62 29.33 14.60
N MET A 36 -2.73 29.47 15.59
CA MET A 36 -1.65 28.51 15.82
C MET A 36 -2.18 27.10 16.08
N PHE A 37 -3.28 26.99 16.84
CA PHE A 37 -3.92 25.71 17.08
C PHE A 37 -4.49 25.09 15.79
N SER A 38 -5.20 25.87 14.97
CA SER A 38 -5.77 25.39 13.70
C SER A 38 -4.69 24.90 12.74
N THR A 39 -3.69 25.75 12.45
CA THR A 39 -2.58 25.40 11.57
C THR A 39 -1.77 24.21 12.11
N GLY A 40 -1.57 24.16 13.43
CA GLY A 40 -0.93 23.01 14.09
C GLY A 40 -1.71 21.71 13.88
N SER A 41 -3.04 21.75 13.99
CA SER A 41 -3.91 20.58 13.80
C SER A 41 -3.91 20.09 12.36
N GLU A 42 -4.00 20.99 11.38
CA GLU A 42 -3.96 20.65 9.95
C GLU A 42 -2.63 19.98 9.57
N ARG A 43 -1.53 20.55 10.05
CA ARG A 43 -0.18 19.99 9.82
C ARG A 43 -0.01 18.60 10.43
N LEU A 44 -0.49 18.39 11.66
CA LEU A 44 -0.46 17.08 12.31
C LEU A 44 -1.28 16.06 11.51
N GLN A 45 -2.48 16.45 11.06
CA GLN A 45 -3.33 15.59 10.26
C GLN A 45 -2.66 15.16 8.94
N THR A 46 -1.98 16.08 8.25
CA THR A 46 -1.24 15.77 7.01
C THR A 46 -0.10 14.77 7.28
N ILE A 47 0.67 14.95 8.36
CA ILE A 47 1.76 14.05 8.75
C ILE A 47 1.25 12.65 9.12
N GLU A 48 0.12 12.56 9.81
CA GLU A 48 -0.47 11.27 10.19
C GLU A 48 -1.01 10.52 8.97
N LYS A 49 -1.75 11.22 8.09
CA LYS A 49 -2.25 10.67 6.82
C LYS A 49 -1.11 10.18 5.93
N SER A 50 -0.05 10.98 5.78
CA SER A 50 1.10 10.63 4.95
C SER A 50 1.83 9.40 5.49
N ARG A 51 2.07 9.35 6.81
CA ARG A 51 2.68 8.19 7.45
C ARG A 51 1.82 6.95 7.27
N PHE A 52 0.52 7.04 7.50
CA PHE A 52 -0.40 5.92 7.31
C PHE A 52 -0.35 5.40 5.87
N ALA A 53 -0.47 6.28 4.88
CA ALA A 53 -0.45 5.91 3.47
C ALA A 53 0.85 5.20 3.08
N ILE A 54 2.00 5.77 3.46
CA ILE A 54 3.32 5.21 3.16
C ILE A 54 3.54 3.88 3.87
N GLU A 55 3.23 3.77 5.16
CA GLU A 55 3.40 2.52 5.91
C GLU A 55 2.47 1.41 5.39
N ARG A 56 1.23 1.75 5.02
CA ARG A 56 0.29 0.78 4.42
C ARG A 56 0.80 0.29 3.06
N LEU A 57 1.12 1.21 2.17
CA LEU A 57 1.63 0.91 0.82
C LEU A 57 2.90 0.06 0.88
N THR A 58 3.89 0.49 1.66
CA THR A 58 5.17 -0.23 1.79
C THR A 58 4.99 -1.61 2.42
N ARG A 59 4.10 -1.75 3.42
CA ARG A 59 3.80 -3.04 4.05
C ARG A 59 3.15 -4.02 3.09
N GLU A 60 2.18 -3.59 2.27
CA GLU A 60 1.55 -4.46 1.28
C GLU A 60 2.54 -4.87 0.17
N ILE A 61 3.33 -3.93 -0.36
CA ILE A 61 4.33 -4.22 -1.40
C ILE A 61 5.40 -5.20 -0.91
N ARG A 62 5.85 -5.10 0.35
CA ARG A 62 6.79 -6.08 0.93
C ARG A 62 6.25 -7.51 0.91
N GLY A 63 4.93 -7.66 0.97
CA GLY A 63 4.23 -8.94 0.88
C GLY A 63 3.87 -9.35 -0.55
N ALA A 64 4.51 -8.80 -1.57
CA ALA A 64 4.24 -9.20 -2.95
C ALA A 64 4.95 -10.50 -3.35
N VAL A 65 4.34 -11.26 -4.25
CA VAL A 65 5.00 -12.36 -4.97
C VAL A 65 6.22 -11.80 -5.70
N PRO A 66 7.42 -12.41 -5.59
CA PRO A 66 8.62 -11.94 -6.25
C PRO A 66 8.43 -11.72 -7.75
N ASN A 67 8.95 -10.61 -8.28
CA ASN A 67 8.79 -10.18 -9.69
C ASN A 67 7.34 -9.92 -10.16
N SER A 68 6.36 -9.84 -9.25
CA SER A 68 4.97 -9.47 -9.61
C SER A 68 4.79 -7.97 -9.79
N VAL A 69 5.61 -7.14 -9.15
CA VAL A 69 5.37 -5.69 -9.19
C VAL A 69 5.57 -5.15 -10.60
N ARG A 70 4.59 -4.37 -11.06
CA ARG A 70 4.62 -3.63 -12.33
C ARG A 70 3.98 -2.25 -12.15
N VAL A 71 4.35 -1.33 -13.03
CA VAL A 71 3.85 0.05 -13.04
C VAL A 71 3.32 0.38 -14.44
N SER A 72 2.19 1.07 -14.48
CA SER A 72 1.61 1.70 -15.68
C SER A 72 1.04 3.04 -15.26
N GLY A 73 1.52 4.12 -15.87
CA GLY A 73 1.19 5.48 -15.46
C GLY A 73 1.46 5.68 -13.96
N ASP A 74 0.49 6.28 -13.28
CA ASP A 74 0.55 6.56 -11.85
C ASP A 74 0.02 5.41 -10.97
N CYS A 75 0.00 4.19 -11.51
CA CYS A 75 -0.49 2.99 -10.83
C CYS A 75 0.63 1.96 -10.65
N ILE A 76 0.80 1.48 -9.42
CA ILE A 76 1.60 0.31 -9.10
C ILE A 76 0.68 -0.87 -8.82
N GLU A 77 0.95 -2.01 -9.47
CA GLU A 77 0.20 -3.24 -9.28
C GLU A 77 1.15 -4.36 -8.85
N PHE A 78 0.69 -5.21 -7.93
CA PHE A 78 1.42 -6.38 -7.46
C PHE A 78 0.47 -7.50 -7.04
N VAL A 79 1.00 -8.70 -6.90
CA VAL A 79 0.25 -9.87 -6.42
C VAL A 79 0.60 -10.11 -4.97
N PRO A 80 -0.33 -10.00 -4.00
CA PRO A 80 -0.05 -10.34 -2.61
C PRO A 80 0.25 -11.83 -2.45
N ILE A 81 1.24 -12.15 -1.64
CA ILE A 81 1.57 -13.52 -1.25
C ILE A 81 0.56 -14.03 -0.23
N VAL A 82 -0.03 -15.19 -0.49
CA VAL A 82 -0.84 -15.94 0.49
C VAL A 82 0.08 -16.89 1.25
N VAL A 83 0.86 -17.68 0.51
CA VAL A 83 1.81 -18.63 1.09
C VAL A 83 2.99 -18.88 0.15
N ALA A 84 4.17 -19.11 0.72
CA ALA A 84 5.32 -19.65 0.00
C ALA A 84 5.73 -20.99 0.59
N GLY A 85 6.32 -21.83 -0.23
CA GLY A 85 6.77 -23.14 0.21
C GLY A 85 7.66 -23.86 -0.79
N THR A 86 7.98 -25.09 -0.44
CA THR A 86 8.70 -26.03 -1.30
C THR A 86 7.69 -26.98 -1.93
N TYR A 87 7.72 -27.15 -3.24
CA TYR A 87 6.80 -28.07 -3.93
C TYR A 87 7.44 -29.42 -4.25
N TYR A 88 6.59 -30.44 -4.36
CA TYR A 88 6.90 -31.78 -4.85
C TYR A 88 5.85 -32.22 -5.87
N ASN A 89 6.21 -33.18 -6.72
CA ASN A 89 5.30 -33.80 -7.70
C ASN A 89 4.55 -32.82 -8.63
N ALA A 90 5.10 -31.61 -8.87
CA ALA A 90 4.51 -30.68 -9.82
C ALA A 90 4.67 -31.19 -11.25
N PRO A 91 3.63 -31.10 -12.09
CA PRO A 91 3.69 -31.51 -13.50
C PRO A 91 4.59 -30.54 -14.28
N ILE A 92 5.82 -30.98 -14.56
CA ILE A 92 6.87 -30.16 -15.17
C ILE A 92 7.33 -30.77 -16.50
N GLN A 93 7.54 -29.91 -17.51
CA GLN A 93 8.08 -30.25 -18.83
C GLN A 93 7.31 -31.37 -19.57
N SER A 94 7.76 -32.63 -19.49
CA SER A 94 7.12 -33.74 -20.21
C SER A 94 5.93 -34.32 -19.46
N ASP A 95 5.81 -34.00 -18.17
CA ASP A 95 4.71 -34.41 -17.33
C ASP A 95 3.53 -33.44 -17.46
N SER A 96 2.32 -33.96 -17.35
CA SER A 96 1.10 -33.15 -17.27
C SER A 96 0.16 -33.77 -16.24
N GLY A 97 -0.49 -32.91 -15.49
CA GLY A 97 -1.30 -33.30 -14.35
C GLY A 97 -2.00 -32.10 -13.76
N ASN A 98 -2.89 -32.36 -12.82
CA ASN A 98 -3.70 -31.34 -12.15
C ASN A 98 -3.41 -31.27 -10.64
N GLU A 99 -2.37 -31.94 -10.15
CA GLU A 99 -2.05 -32.03 -8.73
C GLU A 99 -0.61 -31.59 -8.44
N MET A 100 -0.37 -31.09 -7.24
CA MET A 100 0.96 -30.75 -6.73
C MET A 100 0.95 -30.69 -5.21
N THR A 101 1.97 -31.27 -4.58
CA THR A 101 2.18 -31.15 -3.15
C THR A 101 2.99 -29.88 -2.81
N LEU A 102 2.53 -29.08 -1.86
CA LEU A 102 3.22 -27.92 -1.30
C LEU A 102 3.53 -28.13 0.17
N VAL A 103 4.80 -27.92 0.55
CA VAL A 103 5.28 -27.96 1.94
C VAL A 103 5.59 -26.54 2.42
N THR A 104 4.94 -26.10 3.49
CA THR A 104 5.07 -24.76 4.07
C THR A 104 4.84 -24.77 5.58
N PHE A 105 5.46 -23.82 6.29
CA PHE A 105 5.27 -23.62 7.72
C PHE A 105 4.14 -22.64 8.05
N ALA A 106 3.42 -22.13 7.04
CA ALA A 106 2.23 -21.33 7.27
C ALA A 106 1.15 -22.18 7.98
N ASP A 107 0.54 -21.63 9.04
CA ASP A 107 -0.37 -22.38 9.93
C ASP A 107 -1.58 -22.98 9.18
N SER A 108 -2.04 -22.30 8.11
CA SER A 108 -2.94 -22.87 7.10
C SER A 108 -3.11 -21.87 5.94
N PRO A 109 -3.18 -22.29 4.67
CA PRO A 109 -3.65 -21.47 3.58
C PRO A 109 -5.19 -21.41 3.59
N ASP A 110 -5.79 -21.01 4.72
CA ASP A 110 -7.26 -20.93 4.88
C ASP A 110 -7.92 -19.86 3.98
N ASP A 111 -7.09 -19.04 3.33
CA ASP A 111 -7.51 -17.97 2.43
C ASP A 111 -7.56 -18.40 0.95
N ILE A 112 -7.29 -19.67 0.60
CA ILE A 112 -7.43 -20.15 -0.79
C ILE A 112 -8.92 -20.38 -1.08
N ASN A 113 -9.52 -19.46 -1.84
CA ASN A 113 -10.95 -19.46 -2.19
C ASN A 113 -11.21 -19.77 -3.67
N GLY A 114 -10.20 -20.25 -4.41
CA GLY A 114 -10.32 -20.66 -5.83
C GLY A 114 -9.98 -19.55 -6.82
N ASN A 115 -9.50 -18.40 -6.34
CA ASN A 115 -9.09 -17.25 -7.17
C ASN A 115 -7.57 -17.07 -7.16
N GLU A 116 -6.86 -17.89 -6.40
CA GLU A 116 -5.43 -17.85 -6.21
C GLU A 116 -4.71 -18.61 -7.32
N ARG A 117 -3.49 -18.16 -7.60
CA ARG A 117 -2.58 -18.81 -8.53
C ARG A 117 -1.34 -19.29 -7.82
N VAL A 118 -0.87 -20.46 -8.20
CA VAL A 118 0.49 -20.89 -7.86
C VAL A 118 1.46 -20.43 -8.94
N PHE A 119 2.66 -20.01 -8.53
CA PHE A 119 3.73 -19.56 -9.40
C PHE A 119 4.98 -20.39 -9.18
N ILE A 120 5.52 -20.97 -10.26
CA ILE A 120 6.79 -21.70 -10.27
C ILE A 120 7.75 -21.02 -11.23
N TYR A 121 8.91 -20.63 -10.70
CA TYR A 121 9.99 -20.00 -11.49
C TYR A 121 9.54 -18.76 -12.31
N ALA A 122 8.56 -18.02 -11.79
CA ALA A 122 8.05 -16.79 -12.37
C ALA A 122 9.04 -15.63 -12.13
N THR A 123 10.02 -15.50 -13.03
CA THR A 123 11.11 -14.52 -12.94
C THR A 123 10.80 -13.15 -13.55
N ARG A 124 9.59 -12.97 -14.07
CA ARG A 124 9.14 -11.77 -14.79
C ARG A 124 7.63 -11.57 -14.60
N PRO A 125 7.11 -10.33 -14.65
CA PRO A 125 5.67 -10.08 -14.51
C PRO A 125 4.81 -10.82 -15.54
N ASN A 126 5.28 -10.99 -16.78
CA ASN A 126 4.51 -11.71 -17.81
C ASN A 126 4.28 -13.20 -17.45
N PHE A 127 5.15 -13.78 -16.62
CA PHE A 127 4.98 -15.14 -16.10
C PHE A 127 3.94 -15.24 -14.97
N ILE A 128 3.49 -14.10 -14.44
CA ILE A 128 2.55 -13.99 -13.34
C ILE A 128 1.17 -13.62 -13.86
N TYR A 129 1.09 -12.58 -14.70
CA TYR A 129 -0.19 -12.04 -15.17
C TYR A 129 -0.71 -12.65 -16.49
N GLY A 130 0.17 -13.27 -17.27
CA GLY A 130 -0.18 -13.87 -18.57
C GLY A 130 -0.18 -15.40 -18.54
N ASP A 131 -0.76 -15.99 -19.58
CA ASP A 131 -0.59 -17.41 -19.83
C ASP A 131 0.83 -17.69 -20.35
N SER A 132 1.59 -18.47 -19.59
CA SER A 132 3.03 -18.61 -19.78
C SER A 132 3.61 -19.96 -19.35
N GLY A 133 2.76 -20.89 -18.90
CA GLY A 133 3.19 -22.16 -18.30
C GLY A 133 4.08 -21.99 -17.05
N ARG A 134 3.96 -20.86 -16.35
CA ARG A 134 4.68 -20.54 -15.09
C ARG A 134 3.73 -20.32 -13.92
N ASN A 135 2.44 -20.29 -14.20
CA ASN A 135 1.37 -20.15 -13.23
C ASN A 135 0.28 -21.19 -13.50
N ALA A 136 -0.54 -21.45 -12.49
CA ALA A 136 -1.74 -22.27 -12.59
C ALA A 136 -2.79 -21.81 -11.59
N ASP A 137 -4.06 -21.81 -12.02
CA ASP A 137 -5.21 -21.48 -11.17
C ASP A 137 -5.53 -22.66 -10.23
N ILE A 138 -5.62 -22.37 -8.93
CA ILE A 138 -5.89 -23.37 -7.89
C ILE A 138 -7.41 -23.57 -7.78
N GLN A 139 -7.86 -24.83 -7.87
CA GLN A 139 -9.25 -25.22 -7.68
C GLN A 139 -9.56 -25.47 -6.21
N SER A 140 -8.72 -26.28 -5.56
CA SER A 140 -8.89 -26.69 -4.17
C SER A 140 -7.55 -27.05 -3.56
N TYR A 141 -7.53 -27.12 -2.22
CA TYR A 141 -6.40 -27.64 -1.48
C TYR A 141 -6.88 -28.62 -0.41
N GLU A 142 -6.08 -29.64 -0.13
CA GLU A 142 -6.32 -30.59 0.94
C GLU A 142 -5.12 -30.65 1.87
N LYS A 143 -5.36 -30.57 3.18
CA LYS A 143 -4.30 -30.66 4.17
C LYS A 143 -3.91 -32.11 4.40
N ALA A 144 -2.79 -32.55 3.84
CA ALA A 144 -2.25 -33.89 4.05
C ALA A 144 -1.70 -34.05 5.47
N ASN A 145 -0.98 -33.03 5.98
CA ASN A 145 -0.51 -32.97 7.36
C ASN A 145 -0.31 -31.51 7.83
N LYS A 146 0.38 -31.26 8.95
CA LYS A 146 0.54 -29.90 9.50
C LYS A 146 1.22 -28.91 8.56
N ILE A 147 2.13 -29.38 7.71
CA ILE A 147 2.98 -28.54 6.85
C ILE A 147 2.85 -28.90 5.37
N GLU A 148 2.09 -29.93 5.03
CA GLU A 148 1.97 -30.46 3.68
C GLU A 148 0.53 -30.36 3.20
N PHE A 149 0.38 -29.81 2.00
CA PHE A 149 -0.88 -29.48 1.37
C PHE A 149 -0.86 -30.02 -0.06
N GLU A 150 -1.88 -30.78 -0.43
CA GLU A 150 -2.09 -31.20 -1.81
C GLU A 150 -2.93 -30.14 -2.51
N LEU A 151 -2.44 -29.60 -3.62
CA LEU A 151 -3.14 -28.61 -4.43
C LEU A 151 -3.71 -29.30 -5.65
N THR A 152 -4.96 -28.96 -5.99
CA THR A 152 -5.61 -29.39 -7.22
C THR A 152 -5.86 -28.17 -8.11
N PHE A 153 -5.56 -28.27 -9.39
CA PHE A 153 -5.71 -27.21 -10.38
C PHE A 153 -7.01 -27.37 -11.17
N ASN A 154 -7.53 -26.26 -11.70
CA ASN A 154 -8.78 -26.24 -12.46
C ASN A 154 -8.72 -27.08 -13.76
N GLU A 155 -7.52 -27.28 -14.30
CA GLU A 155 -7.26 -28.03 -15.51
C GLU A 155 -5.92 -28.78 -15.43
N GLU A 156 -5.69 -29.67 -16.38
CA GLU A 156 -4.40 -30.32 -16.53
C GLU A 156 -3.37 -29.31 -17.02
N ILE A 157 -2.32 -29.10 -16.23
CA ILE A 157 -1.29 -28.10 -16.48
C ILE A 157 0.06 -28.74 -16.76
N ARG A 158 0.97 -27.92 -17.29
CA ARG A 158 2.37 -28.26 -17.49
C ARG A 158 3.24 -27.06 -17.23
N PHE A 159 3.92 -27.05 -16.09
CA PHE A 159 4.90 -26.01 -15.80
C PHE A 159 6.09 -26.16 -16.74
N ALA A 160 6.40 -25.10 -17.50
CA ALA A 160 7.41 -25.17 -18.55
C ALA A 160 8.86 -25.28 -18.03
N LYS A 161 9.10 -25.18 -16.70
CA LYS A 161 10.41 -25.14 -16.06
C LYS A 161 10.27 -25.23 -14.56
N GLU A 162 11.23 -25.95 -14.00
CA GLU A 162 11.38 -26.16 -12.57
C GLU A 162 12.03 -24.96 -11.88
N SER A 163 11.66 -24.72 -10.62
CA SER A 163 12.40 -23.82 -9.73
C SER A 163 13.69 -24.49 -9.26
N PRO A 164 14.89 -23.88 -9.42
CA PRO A 164 16.16 -24.48 -8.98
C PRO A 164 16.21 -24.87 -7.50
N LEU A 165 15.40 -24.22 -6.67
CA LEU A 165 15.29 -24.46 -5.23
C LEU A 165 13.94 -25.07 -4.84
N LYS A 166 13.19 -25.63 -5.81
CA LYS A 166 11.83 -26.20 -5.62
C LYS A 166 10.84 -25.24 -4.95
N ARG A 167 11.00 -23.93 -5.14
CA ARG A 167 10.13 -22.90 -4.55
C ARG A 167 8.88 -22.68 -5.39
N ALA A 168 7.74 -22.61 -4.71
CA ALA A 168 6.47 -22.14 -5.25
C ALA A 168 5.90 -21.02 -4.37
N TYR A 169 5.18 -20.11 -5.00
CA TYR A 169 4.47 -19.01 -4.35
C TYR A 169 3.00 -19.11 -4.71
N ILE A 170 2.10 -19.05 -3.74
CA ILE A 170 0.66 -18.87 -3.98
C ILE A 170 0.36 -17.39 -3.76
N GLY A 171 -0.25 -16.76 -4.76
CA GLY A 171 -0.67 -15.37 -4.70
C GLY A 171 -2.17 -15.23 -4.89
N SER A 172 -2.75 -14.24 -4.22
CA SER A 172 -4.15 -13.85 -4.38
C SER A 172 -4.33 -12.96 -5.61
N THR A 173 -5.55 -12.48 -5.85
CA THR A 173 -5.82 -11.55 -6.94
C THR A 173 -4.97 -10.28 -6.82
N PRO A 174 -4.55 -9.68 -7.94
CA PRO A 174 -3.73 -8.47 -7.94
C PRO A 174 -4.34 -7.30 -7.16
N VAL A 175 -3.47 -6.49 -6.56
CA VAL A 175 -3.83 -5.25 -5.86
C VAL A 175 -3.11 -4.10 -6.55
N SER A 176 -3.84 -3.01 -6.78
CA SER A 176 -3.30 -1.79 -7.38
C SER A 176 -3.37 -0.63 -6.38
N PHE A 177 -2.31 0.18 -6.32
CA PHE A 177 -2.36 1.53 -5.75
C PHE A 177 -2.17 2.53 -6.88
N CYS A 178 -3.06 3.52 -6.95
CA CYS A 178 -3.07 4.49 -8.03
C CYS A 178 -3.18 5.89 -7.46
N LEU A 179 -2.40 6.80 -8.02
CA LEU A 179 -2.53 8.23 -7.79
C LEU A 179 -3.33 8.84 -8.94
N SER A 180 -4.48 9.44 -8.64
CA SER A 180 -5.28 10.15 -9.63
C SER A 180 -5.89 11.40 -9.03
N ALA A 181 -5.80 12.52 -9.74
CA ALA A 181 -6.39 13.80 -9.34
C ALA A 181 -6.14 14.19 -7.85
N GLY A 182 -4.89 14.05 -7.39
CA GLY A 182 -4.52 14.42 -6.02
C GLY A 182 -4.88 13.40 -4.95
N THR A 183 -5.37 12.22 -5.35
CA THR A 183 -5.90 11.19 -4.46
C THR A 183 -5.19 9.86 -4.68
N LEU A 184 -4.62 9.31 -3.61
CA LEU A 184 -4.09 7.95 -3.59
C LEU A 184 -5.20 7.00 -3.14
N PHE A 185 -5.48 5.98 -3.94
CA PHE A 185 -6.46 4.95 -3.62
C PHE A 185 -5.91 3.56 -3.91
N ARG A 186 -6.53 2.57 -3.28
CA ARG A 186 -6.24 1.15 -3.43
C ARG A 186 -7.40 0.47 -4.15
N VAL A 187 -7.10 -0.43 -5.06
CA VAL A 187 -8.08 -1.25 -5.77
C VAL A 187 -7.70 -2.71 -5.56
N SER A 188 -8.68 -3.54 -5.22
CA SER A 188 -8.55 -5.00 -5.14
C SER A 188 -9.75 -5.68 -5.77
N ASP A 189 -9.74 -7.02 -5.81
CA ASP A 189 -10.88 -7.85 -6.19
C ASP A 189 -11.37 -7.68 -7.64
N TYR A 190 -10.51 -7.14 -8.53
CA TYR A 190 -10.76 -7.01 -9.96
C TYR A 190 -10.25 -8.20 -10.79
N GLY A 191 -9.68 -9.22 -10.13
CA GLY A 191 -9.22 -10.46 -10.76
C GLY A 191 -7.94 -10.30 -11.59
N TRP A 192 -7.65 -11.32 -12.41
CA TRP A 192 -6.42 -11.41 -13.18
C TRP A 192 -6.54 -10.75 -14.55
N SER A 193 -5.61 -9.85 -14.87
CA SER A 193 -5.49 -9.25 -16.19
C SER A 193 -4.04 -9.21 -16.66
N GLN A 194 -3.80 -9.58 -17.92
CA GLN A 194 -2.47 -9.52 -18.51
C GLN A 194 -2.00 -8.08 -18.71
N ALA A 195 -2.90 -7.15 -19.04
CA ALA A 195 -2.59 -5.73 -19.11
C ALA A 195 -2.95 -5.07 -17.78
N GLN A 196 -2.08 -4.20 -17.27
CA GLN A 196 -2.37 -3.43 -16.07
C GLN A 196 -3.42 -2.36 -16.38
N THR A 197 -4.44 -2.27 -15.53
CA THR A 197 -5.47 -1.22 -15.64
C THR A 197 -5.02 0.01 -14.88
N GLU A 198 -5.08 1.19 -15.51
CA GLU A 198 -4.91 2.47 -14.84
C GLU A 198 -6.25 2.89 -14.24
N TRP A 199 -6.41 2.61 -12.95
CA TRP A 199 -7.62 2.95 -12.23
C TRP A 199 -7.66 4.44 -11.93
N THR A 200 -8.87 4.99 -11.79
CA THR A 200 -9.13 6.39 -11.40
C THR A 200 -10.00 6.49 -10.15
N ASN A 201 -10.42 5.36 -9.58
CA ASN A 201 -11.23 5.28 -8.37
C ASN A 201 -10.97 3.95 -7.63
N GLY A 202 -11.22 3.94 -6.32
CA GLY A 202 -11.05 2.80 -5.43
C GLY A 202 -11.22 3.19 -3.96
N ASP A 203 -10.68 2.38 -3.07
CA ASP A 203 -10.66 2.64 -1.63
C ASP A 203 -9.70 3.79 -1.31
N LEU A 204 -10.22 4.87 -0.74
CA LEU A 204 -9.44 6.05 -0.41
C LEU A 204 -8.34 5.74 0.62
N ILE A 205 -7.08 6.05 0.27
CA ILE A 205 -5.94 5.95 1.18
C ILE A 205 -5.53 7.34 1.69
N ALA A 206 -5.37 8.31 0.79
CA ALA A 206 -5.00 9.67 1.14
C ALA A 206 -5.43 10.68 0.07
N THR A 207 -5.70 11.92 0.49
CA THR A 207 -5.96 13.08 -0.37
C THR A 207 -4.82 14.08 -0.26
N GLY A 208 -4.74 15.02 -1.19
CA GLY A 208 -3.68 16.03 -1.22
C GLY A 208 -2.32 15.41 -1.51
N VAL A 209 -2.29 14.41 -2.40
CA VAL A 209 -1.08 13.69 -2.79
C VAL A 209 -0.65 14.13 -4.18
N SER A 210 0.62 14.46 -4.38
CA SER A 210 1.18 14.78 -5.69
C SER A 210 2.48 14.04 -5.93
N SER A 211 2.77 13.74 -7.19
CA SER A 211 4.06 13.22 -7.64
C SER A 211 4.17 13.40 -9.16
N ASP A 212 5.39 13.55 -9.66
CA ASP A 212 5.67 13.51 -11.10
C ASP A 212 5.84 12.06 -11.59
N GLU A 213 6.40 11.19 -10.73
CA GLU A 213 6.60 9.76 -10.99
C GLU A 213 6.43 9.02 -9.65
N PRO A 214 5.19 8.63 -9.29
CA PRO A 214 4.88 8.14 -7.94
C PRO A 214 5.55 6.80 -7.63
N PHE A 215 5.76 5.99 -8.66
CA PHE A 215 6.25 4.62 -8.54
C PHE A 215 7.27 4.34 -9.63
N ASP A 216 8.40 3.76 -9.24
CA ASP A 216 9.36 3.18 -10.17
C ASP A 216 9.73 1.76 -9.70
N VAL A 217 9.85 0.86 -10.67
CA VAL A 217 10.30 -0.52 -10.44
C VAL A 217 11.58 -0.68 -11.24
N THR A 218 12.71 -0.61 -10.54
CA THR A 218 14.01 -0.79 -11.16
C THR A 218 14.19 -2.26 -11.59
N ALA A 219 13.82 -2.56 -12.83
CA ALA A 219 13.96 -3.89 -13.43
C ALA A 219 15.38 -4.10 -13.98
N ASN A 220 16.42 -3.91 -13.16
CA ASN A 220 17.80 -4.17 -13.58
C ASN A 220 18.23 -5.57 -13.17
N ASN A 221 18.21 -6.46 -14.16
CA ASN A 221 19.16 -7.56 -14.35
C ASN A 221 19.02 -8.70 -13.34
N GLN A 222 19.35 -9.92 -13.78
CA GLN A 222 19.17 -11.22 -13.09
C GLN A 222 19.77 -11.37 -11.66
N GLN A 223 20.28 -10.31 -11.03
CA GLN A 223 20.93 -10.35 -9.72
C GLN A 223 20.40 -9.31 -8.70
N SER A 224 19.53 -8.37 -9.09
CA SER A 224 18.93 -7.38 -8.17
C SER A 224 17.45 -7.16 -8.47
N ASN A 225 16.68 -8.25 -8.52
CA ASN A 225 15.23 -8.13 -8.68
C ASN A 225 14.59 -7.89 -7.30
N ASN A 226 13.64 -6.95 -7.25
CA ASN A 226 12.71 -6.65 -6.16
C ASN A 226 12.98 -5.36 -5.35
N ILE A 227 13.35 -4.25 -6.00
CA ILE A 227 13.28 -2.93 -5.36
C ILE A 227 12.19 -2.11 -6.05
N VAL A 228 11.30 -1.54 -5.22
CA VAL A 228 10.27 -0.59 -5.64
C VAL A 228 10.59 0.74 -4.99
N THR A 229 10.66 1.79 -5.81
CA THR A 229 10.84 3.16 -5.36
C THR A 229 9.49 3.84 -5.34
N ILE A 230 9.15 4.47 -4.22
CA ILE A 230 7.91 5.24 -4.01
C ILE A 230 8.30 6.68 -3.73
N GLN A 231 7.75 7.61 -4.52
CA GLN A 231 7.99 9.04 -4.40
C GLN A 231 6.65 9.78 -4.31
N LEU A 232 6.28 10.28 -3.13
CA LEU A 232 5.00 10.97 -2.93
C LEU A 232 5.18 12.24 -2.10
N GLN A 233 4.45 13.29 -2.47
CA GLN A 233 4.34 14.53 -1.71
C GLN A 233 2.93 14.65 -1.14
N PHE A 234 2.82 15.03 0.13
CA PHE A 234 1.54 15.21 0.81
C PHE A 234 1.39 16.67 1.25
N GLY A 235 0.26 17.29 0.93
CA GLY A 235 -0.09 18.66 1.31
C GLY A 235 -1.05 19.30 0.30
N GLU A 236 -2.03 20.05 0.78
CA GLU A 236 -2.99 20.76 -0.08
C GLU A 236 -2.46 22.13 -0.56
N ASN A 237 -1.49 22.69 0.17
CA ASN A 237 -0.87 23.98 -0.12
C ASN A 237 0.61 23.79 -0.48
N ALA A 238 1.10 24.52 -1.48
CA ALA A 238 2.49 24.44 -1.93
C ALA A 238 3.54 24.83 -0.86
N GLU A 239 3.12 25.56 0.18
CA GLU A 239 4.00 26.01 1.27
C GLU A 239 4.18 24.97 2.38
N GLU A 240 3.30 23.98 2.49
CA GLU A 240 3.34 22.94 3.53
C GLU A 240 3.21 21.55 2.92
N GLN A 241 4.28 21.10 2.26
CA GLN A 241 4.37 19.76 1.69
C GLN A 241 5.35 18.87 2.44
N VAL A 242 5.00 17.59 2.56
CA VAL A 242 5.86 16.55 3.12
C VAL A 242 6.24 15.57 2.01
N PHE A 243 7.52 15.54 1.65
CA PHE A 243 8.05 14.61 0.66
C PHE A 243 8.48 13.29 1.30
N TYR A 244 8.11 12.19 0.65
CA TYR A 244 8.54 10.84 1.00
C TYR A 244 9.22 10.18 -0.19
N TYR A 245 10.44 9.69 0.07
CA TYR A 245 11.17 8.77 -0.79
C TYR A 245 11.38 7.46 -0.02
N ARG A 246 10.89 6.34 -0.57
CA ARG A 246 10.95 5.03 0.07
C ARG A 246 11.38 3.98 -0.94
N GLU A 247 12.40 3.21 -0.60
CA GLU A 247 12.77 1.98 -1.31
C GLU A 247 12.24 0.77 -0.54
N VAL A 248 11.53 -0.09 -1.25
CA VAL A 248 10.90 -1.28 -0.71
C VAL A 248 11.53 -2.51 -1.35
N HIS A 249 12.22 -3.29 -0.52
CA HIS A 249 12.75 -4.59 -0.93
C HIS A 249 11.68 -5.68 -0.75
N ILE A 250 11.47 -6.48 -1.79
CA ILE A 250 10.56 -7.64 -1.72
C ILE A 250 11.41 -8.90 -1.54
N PRO A 251 11.26 -9.61 -0.41
CA PRO A 251 12.07 -10.79 -0.14
C PRO A 251 11.79 -11.89 -1.16
N ASN A 252 12.86 -12.47 -1.72
CA ASN A 252 12.77 -13.67 -2.57
C ASN A 252 13.15 -14.91 -1.74
N ALA A 253 12.43 -15.14 -0.65
CA ALA A 253 12.61 -16.30 0.22
C ALA A 253 11.24 -16.82 0.67
N PRO A 254 11.03 -18.14 0.70
CA PRO A 254 9.94 -18.74 1.48
C PRO A 254 10.19 -18.59 2.98
#